data_AF-A0A6L9GAD9-F1
#
_entry.id   AF-A0A6L9GAD9-F1
#
_cell.length_a   1.000
_cell.length_b   1.000
_cell.length_c   1.000
_cell.angle_alpha   90.00
_cell.angle_beta   90.00
_cell.angle_gamma   90.00
#
_symmetry.space_group_name_H-M   'P 1'
#
loop_
_entity.id
_entity.type
_entity.pdbx_description
1 polymer ?
#
loop_
_entity_poly.entity_id
_entity_poly.type
_entity_poly.pdbx_seq_one_letter_code
_entity_poly.pdbx_strand_id
1 'polypeptide(L)'
;AAKGRGDEAEFERLRGLVAEKKADVARMQAEAAEMDAQLRDLLMGIPNLPLDSIPDGVDEADNVEIRRWGDPRGFDFSPVEHYEIAGVKPGMDFETAAKLSGSRFVVLKGAVARIHRA
;
A
#
# COMPACT_ATOMS: atom_id res chain seq x y z
N ALA A 1 -27.09 42.92 -28.77
CA ALA A 1 -27.49 41.51 -28.59
C ALA A 1 -28.77 41.24 -29.40
N ALA A 2 -28.98 40.03 -29.94
CA ALA A 2 -30.14 39.69 -30.79
C ALA A 2 -31.50 40.06 -30.15
N LYS A 3 -31.65 39.79 -28.85
CA LYS A 3 -32.81 40.23 -28.03
C LYS A 3 -33.02 41.75 -27.96
N GLY A 4 -31.94 42.53 -28.00
CA GLY A 4 -32.00 43.99 -28.05
C GLY A 4 -32.28 44.56 -29.44
N ARG A 5 -32.34 43.71 -30.48
CA ARG A 5 -32.68 44.07 -31.87
C ARG A 5 -34.04 43.53 -32.33
N GLY A 6 -34.79 42.85 -31.44
CA GLY A 6 -36.09 42.25 -31.76
C GLY A 6 -36.04 40.96 -32.59
N ASP A 7 -34.85 40.38 -32.76
CA ASP A 7 -34.66 39.14 -33.52
C ASP A 7 -34.80 37.92 -32.59
N GLU A 8 -36.06 37.51 -32.37
CA GLU A 8 -36.42 36.44 -31.43
C GLU A 8 -35.95 35.06 -31.91
N ALA A 9 -35.95 34.83 -33.22
CA ALA A 9 -35.50 33.57 -33.82
C ALA A 9 -34.00 33.34 -33.57
N GLU A 10 -33.18 34.37 -33.77
CA GLU A 10 -31.75 34.30 -33.49
C GLU A 10 -31.46 34.21 -31.98
N PHE A 11 -32.27 34.85 -31.14
CA PHE A 11 -32.16 34.74 -29.69
C PHE A 11 -32.41 33.31 -29.18
N GLU A 12 -33.50 32.66 -29.62
CA GLU A 12 -33.80 31.28 -29.23
C GLU A 12 -32.78 30.28 -29.80
N ARG A 13 -32.27 30.52 -31.02
CA ARG A 13 -31.16 29.73 -31.58
C ARG A 13 -29.90 29.82 -30.70
N LEU A 14 -29.49 31.03 -30.32
CA LEU A 14 -28.32 31.25 -29.47
C LEU A 14 -28.54 30.68 -28.06
N ARG A 15 -29.75 30.77 -27.52
CA ARG A 15 -30.11 30.17 -26.22
C ARG A 15 -29.99 28.65 -26.26
N GLY A 16 -30.49 28.01 -27.32
CA GLY A 16 -30.34 26.58 -27.56
C GLY A 16 -28.87 26.17 -27.63
N LEU A 17 -28.06 26.91 -28.38
CA LEU A 17 -26.62 26.67 -28.49
C LEU A 17 -25.90 26.80 -27.13
N VAL A 18 -26.21 27.83 -26.34
CA VAL A 18 -25.63 28.00 -25.00
C VAL A 18 -26.03 26.85 -24.07
N ALA A 19 -27.28 26.39 -24.14
CA ALA A 19 -27.74 25.26 -23.34
C ALA A 19 -27.03 23.95 -23.73
N GLU A 20 -26.90 23.67 -25.04
CA GLU A 20 -26.15 22.52 -25.56
C GLU A 20 -24.69 22.56 -25.10
N LYS A 21 -24.00 23.70 -25.31
CA LYS A 21 -22.59 23.84 -24.92
C LYS A 21 -22.40 23.73 -23.41
N LYS A 22 -23.36 24.16 -22.60
CA LYS A 22 -23.33 23.96 -21.15
C LYS A 22 -23.43 22.47 -20.78
N ALA A 23 -24.26 21.70 -21.48
CA ALA A 23 -24.36 20.26 -21.28
C ALA A 23 -23.07 19.53 -21.70
N ASP A 24 -22.50 19.91 -22.84
CA ASP A 24 -21.21 19.37 -23.32
C ASP A 24 -20.09 19.60 -22.30
N VAL A 25 -19.97 20.83 -21.79
CA VAL A 25 -18.96 21.18 -20.78
C VAL A 25 -19.14 20.35 -19.50
N ALA A 26 -20.38 20.21 -19.02
CA ALA A 26 -20.65 19.41 -17.82
C ALA A 26 -20.26 17.93 -18.01
N ARG A 27 -20.56 17.36 -19.19
CA ARG A 27 -20.16 15.99 -19.53
C ARG A 27 -18.65 15.84 -19.59
N MET A 28 -17.95 16.74 -20.27
CA MET A 28 -16.49 16.70 -20.41
C MET A 28 -15.77 16.90 -19.07
N GLN A 29 -16.32 17.72 -18.16
CA GLN A 29 -15.78 17.88 -16.81
C GLN A 29 -15.90 16.60 -15.99
N ALA A 30 -17.03 15.90 -16.09
CA ALA A 30 -17.20 14.61 -15.43
C ALA A 30 -16.22 13.56 -15.98
N GLU A 31 -16.08 13.49 -17.30
CA GLU A 31 -15.15 12.58 -17.98
C GLU A 31 -13.69 12.88 -17.60
N ALA A 32 -13.29 14.15 -17.56
CA ALA A 32 -11.95 14.56 -17.13
C ALA A 32 -11.68 14.18 -15.66
N ALA A 33 -12.65 14.40 -14.76
CA ALA A 33 -12.51 14.02 -13.37
C ALA A 33 -12.36 12.50 -13.18
N GLU A 34 -13.08 11.71 -13.98
CA GLU A 34 -12.94 10.25 -14.01
C GLU A 34 -11.56 9.83 -14.53
N MET A 35 -11.10 10.39 -15.65
CA MET A 35 -9.78 10.11 -16.21
C MET A 35 -8.65 10.51 -15.26
N ASP A 36 -8.77 11.63 -14.55
CA ASP A 36 -7.80 12.06 -13.54
C ASP A 36 -7.77 11.10 -12.34
N ALA A 37 -8.91 10.54 -11.94
CA ALA A 37 -8.96 9.51 -10.91
C ALA A 37 -8.25 8.23 -11.37
N GLN A 38 -8.55 7.76 -12.59
CA GLN A 38 -7.88 6.60 -13.18
C GLN A 38 -6.37 6.81 -13.31
N LEU A 39 -5.93 7.97 -13.79
CA LEU A 39 -4.52 8.32 -13.88
C LEU A 39 -3.85 8.31 -12.50
N ARG A 40 -4.51 8.90 -11.49
CA ARG A 40 -3.98 8.91 -10.12
C ARG A 40 -3.83 7.50 -9.57
N ASP A 41 -4.83 6.63 -9.77
CA ASP A 41 -4.78 5.25 -9.32
C ASP A 41 -3.65 4.46 -9.98
N LEU A 42 -3.44 4.67 -11.29
CA LEU A 42 -2.32 4.08 -12.02
C LEU A 42 -0.97 4.56 -11.48
N LEU A 43 -0.82 5.88 -11.26
CA LEU A 43 0.41 6.46 -10.73
C LEU A 43 0.72 5.98 -9.30
N MET A 44 -0.31 5.76 -8.47
CA MET A 44 -0.15 5.22 -7.11
C MET A 44 0.32 3.75 -7.11
N GLY A 45 0.17 3.03 -8.22
CA GLY A 45 0.68 1.67 -8.38
C GLY A 45 2.16 1.59 -8.78
N ILE A 46 2.79 2.71 -9.17
CA ILE A 46 4.19 2.73 -9.60
C ILE A 46 5.10 2.71 -8.36
N PRO A 47 5.97 1.71 -8.19
CA PRO A 47 6.92 1.68 -7.08
C PRO A 47 7.97 2.79 -7.22
N ASN A 48 8.65 3.10 -6.12
CA ASN A 48 9.72 4.10 -6.15
C ASN A 48 10.88 3.67 -7.06
N LEU A 49 11.52 4.65 -7.71
CA LEU A 49 12.71 4.40 -8.52
C LEU A 49 13.90 4.09 -7.58
N PRO A 50 14.65 2.99 -7.82
CA PRO A 50 15.90 2.74 -7.12
C PRO A 50 16.91 3.87 -7.35
N LEU A 51 17.83 4.07 -6.40
CA LEU A 51 18.97 4.95 -6.60
C LEU A 51 20.01 4.27 -7.50
N ASP A 52 20.78 5.05 -8.25
CA ASP A 52 21.85 4.55 -9.14
C ASP A 52 22.91 3.70 -8.43
N SER A 53 23.06 3.86 -7.10
CA SER A 53 24.01 3.09 -6.28
C SER A 53 23.49 1.73 -5.85
N ILE A 54 22.21 1.42 -6.07
CA ILE A 54 21.62 0.13 -5.69
C ILE A 54 22.00 -0.89 -6.78
N PRO A 55 22.59 -2.05 -6.41
CA PRO A 55 22.94 -3.06 -7.38
C PRO A 55 21.68 -3.63 -8.06
N ASP A 56 21.79 -3.92 -9.36
CA ASP A 56 20.77 -4.66 -10.09
C ASP A 56 20.65 -6.09 -9.55
N GLY A 57 19.42 -6.59 -9.45
CA GLY A 57 19.11 -7.95 -9.00
C GLY A 57 17.68 -8.34 -9.33
N VAL A 58 17.45 -9.63 -9.53
CA VAL A 58 16.13 -10.20 -9.85
C VAL A 58 15.38 -10.59 -8.57
N ASP A 59 16.10 -11.17 -7.61
CA ASP A 59 15.54 -11.68 -6.36
C ASP A 59 16.54 -11.57 -5.19
N GLU A 60 16.20 -12.17 -4.04
CA GLU A 60 17.02 -12.08 -2.84
C GLU A 60 18.42 -12.74 -2.96
N ALA A 61 18.66 -13.58 -3.97
CA ALA A 61 19.96 -14.23 -4.17
C ALA A 61 21.02 -13.27 -4.72
N ASP A 62 20.59 -12.16 -5.34
CA ASP A 62 21.47 -11.11 -5.87
C ASP A 62 21.85 -10.06 -4.83
N ASN A 63 21.33 -10.19 -3.59
CA ASN A 63 21.66 -9.27 -2.51
C ASN A 63 23.15 -9.34 -2.14
N VAL A 64 23.77 -8.17 -2.00
CA VAL A 64 25.18 -8.03 -1.65
C VAL A 64 25.35 -7.78 -0.15
N GLU A 65 26.06 -8.67 0.56
CA GLU A 65 26.43 -8.46 1.96
C GLU A 65 27.50 -7.37 2.07
N ILE A 66 27.13 -6.22 2.65
CA ILE A 66 28.05 -5.07 2.79
C ILE A 66 28.96 -5.20 4.01
N ARG A 67 28.46 -5.78 5.10
CA ARG A 67 29.21 -5.93 6.35
C ARG A 67 28.66 -7.07 7.21
N ARG A 68 29.57 -7.69 7.95
CA ARG A 68 29.29 -8.65 9.02
C ARG A 68 29.88 -8.15 10.33
N TRP A 69 29.22 -8.42 11.45
CA TRP A 69 29.75 -8.12 12.78
C TRP A 69 29.50 -9.29 13.74
N GLY A 70 30.55 -9.69 14.46
CA GLY A 70 30.54 -10.87 15.31
C GLY A 70 30.59 -12.18 14.50
N ASP A 71 30.67 -13.28 15.23
CA ASP A 71 30.68 -14.63 14.67
C ASP A 71 29.45 -15.41 15.15
N PRO A 72 28.77 -16.16 14.26
CA PRO A 72 27.71 -17.09 14.68
C PRO A 72 28.23 -18.05 15.76
N ARG A 73 27.49 -18.17 16.85
CA ARG A 73 27.89 -19.00 17.98
C ARG A 73 27.99 -20.47 17.56
N GLY A 74 29.13 -21.10 17.84
CA GLY A 74 29.26 -22.55 17.83
C GLY A 74 28.52 -23.16 19.01
N PHE A 75 27.67 -24.16 18.75
CA PHE A 75 26.97 -24.92 19.76
C PHE A 75 27.60 -26.31 19.92
N ASP A 76 27.76 -26.74 21.17
CA ASP A 76 28.15 -28.10 21.56
C ASP A 76 26.95 -29.04 21.72
N PHE A 77 25.76 -28.56 21.35
CA PHE A 77 24.50 -29.28 21.30
C PHE A 77 23.75 -28.97 20.01
N SER A 78 22.70 -29.76 19.68
CA SER A 78 21.82 -29.44 18.56
C SER A 78 20.97 -28.21 18.90
N PRO A 79 21.16 -27.07 18.24
CA PRO A 79 20.29 -25.91 18.45
C PRO A 79 18.85 -26.28 18.08
N VAL A 80 17.89 -25.61 18.74
CA VAL A 80 16.46 -25.78 18.50
C VAL A 80 15.85 -24.44 18.09
N GLU A 81 14.69 -24.49 17.46
CA GLU A 81 13.96 -23.29 17.08
C GLU A 81 13.52 -22.48 18.31
N HIS A 82 13.34 -21.18 18.14
CA HIS A 82 13.03 -20.26 19.23
C HIS A 82 11.80 -20.69 20.07
N TYR A 83 10.80 -21.31 19.45
CA TYR A 83 9.58 -21.79 20.12
C TYR A 83 9.74 -23.15 20.82
N GLU A 84 10.82 -23.87 20.54
CA GLU A 84 11.11 -25.19 21.14
C GLU A 84 12.04 -25.10 22.35
N ILE A 85 12.71 -23.96 22.52
CA ILE A 85 13.57 -23.69 23.68
C ILE A 85 12.76 -23.96 24.96
N ALA A 86 13.27 -24.84 25.83
CA ALA A 86 12.55 -25.32 27.01
C ALA A 86 12.04 -24.20 27.93
N GLY A 87 12.82 -23.13 28.09
CA GLY A 87 12.43 -21.94 28.86
C GLY A 87 11.43 -21.01 28.16
N VAL A 88 11.29 -21.12 26.83
CA VAL A 88 10.41 -20.28 26.00
C VAL A 88 9.06 -20.96 25.76
N LYS A 89 9.05 -22.28 25.55
CA LYS A 89 7.86 -23.06 25.18
C LYS A 89 6.63 -22.81 26.07
N PRO A 90 6.72 -22.69 27.42
CA PRO A 90 5.56 -22.36 28.26
C PRO A 90 5.05 -20.93 28.10
N GLY A 91 5.88 -20.04 27.54
CA GLY A 91 5.62 -18.62 27.36
C GLY A 91 5.18 -18.23 25.94
N MET A 92 5.19 -19.13 24.96
CA MET A 92 4.68 -18.88 23.60
C MET A 92 3.47 -19.77 23.31
N ASP A 93 2.27 -19.23 23.51
CA ASP A 93 1.02 -19.97 23.35
C ASP A 93 0.37 -19.67 22.00
N PHE A 94 0.66 -20.53 21.02
CA PHE A 94 0.11 -20.47 19.66
C PHE A 94 -1.33 -20.97 19.59
N GLU A 95 -1.72 -21.92 20.45
CA GLU A 95 -3.06 -22.50 20.43
C GLU A 95 -4.11 -21.47 20.86
N THR A 96 -3.86 -20.77 21.97
CA THR A 96 -4.74 -19.69 22.43
C THR A 96 -4.76 -18.56 21.40
N ALA A 97 -3.62 -18.21 20.81
CA ALA A 97 -3.57 -17.18 19.77
C ALA A 97 -4.39 -17.56 18.52
N ALA A 98 -4.31 -18.81 18.09
CA ALA A 98 -5.11 -19.33 16.99
C ALA A 98 -6.61 -19.28 17.29
N LYS A 99 -7.02 -19.57 18.53
CA LYS A 99 -8.43 -19.44 18.97
C LYS A 99 -8.90 -17.98 18.99
N LEU A 100 -8.01 -17.04 19.31
CA LEU A 100 -8.34 -15.61 19.41
C LEU A 100 -8.34 -14.91 18.05
N SER A 101 -7.39 -15.24 17.16
CA SER A 101 -7.09 -14.44 15.98
C SER A 101 -6.70 -15.25 14.74
N GLY A 102 -6.66 -16.58 14.83
CA GLY A 102 -6.26 -17.46 13.74
C GLY A 102 -4.74 -17.62 13.58
N SER A 103 -4.31 -18.11 12.41
CA SER A 103 -2.90 -18.39 12.12
C SER A 103 -2.02 -17.13 12.19
N ARG A 104 -0.72 -17.31 12.45
CA ARG A 104 0.31 -16.24 12.53
C ARG A 104 0.19 -15.30 13.74
N PHE A 105 -0.55 -15.70 14.76
CA PHE A 105 -0.57 -15.04 16.07
C PHE A 105 0.08 -15.92 17.14
N VAL A 106 0.62 -15.29 18.18
CA VAL A 106 1.12 -15.95 19.40
C VAL A 106 0.75 -15.13 20.63
N VAL A 107 0.34 -15.79 21.71
CA VAL A 107 0.15 -15.15 23.01
C VAL A 107 1.43 -15.35 23.82
N LEU A 108 2.14 -14.26 24.11
CA LEU A 108 3.31 -14.30 24.98
C LEU A 108 2.90 -14.26 26.46
N LYS A 109 3.50 -15.11 27.29
CA LYS A 109 3.19 -15.23 28.73
C LYS A 109 4.46 -15.19 29.59
N GLY A 110 4.27 -14.84 30.86
CA GLY A 110 5.29 -14.98 31.91
C GLY A 110 6.61 -14.25 31.60
N ALA A 111 7.72 -14.95 31.76
CA ALA A 111 9.06 -14.39 31.55
C ALA A 111 9.32 -14.01 30.08
N VAL A 112 8.79 -14.78 29.11
CA VAL A 112 8.95 -14.48 27.68
C VAL A 112 8.33 -13.14 27.33
N ALA A 113 7.11 -12.87 27.81
CA ALA A 113 6.45 -11.58 27.63
C ALA A 113 7.23 -10.42 28.29
N ARG A 114 7.86 -10.66 29.45
CA ARG A 114 8.68 -9.64 30.12
C ARG A 114 9.96 -9.34 29.36
N ILE A 115 10.62 -10.34 28.79
CA ILE A 115 11.83 -10.16 27.97
C ILE A 115 11.49 -9.44 26.68
N HIS A 116 10.41 -9.82 25.99
CA HIS A 116 9.96 -9.12 24.77
C HIS A 116 9.65 -7.63 25.03
N ARG A 117 9.23 -7.29 26.25
CA ARG A 117 8.97 -5.90 26.64
C ARG A 117 10.25 -5.10 26.94
N ALA A 118 11.30 -5.77 27.43
CA ALA A 118 12.54 -5.12 27.85
C ALA A 118 13.36 -4.67 26.64
#